data_AF-A0A957YBC1-F1
#
_entry.id   AF-A0A957YBC1-F1
#
_cell.length_a   1.000
_cell.length_b   1.000
_cell.length_c   1.000
_cell.angle_alpha   90.00
_cell.angle_beta   90.00
_cell.angle_gamma   90.00
#
_symmetry.space_group_name_H-M   'P 1'
#
loop_
_entity.id
_entity.type
_entity.pdbx_description
1 polymer ?
#
loop_
_entity_poly.entity_id
_entity_poly.type
_entity_poly.pdbx_seq_one_letter_code
_entity_poly.pdbx_strand_id
1 'polypeptide(L)'
;MEGYIIMAQSNPELVCALRTTAKRLSDGAKYEWGHMGRCNCGHLIQTLTDMSDYEIVQSVDFQLGEWTEHAKDYCEGTGHNVDDIFLTLQKIGFSYEDVIHLENLSDKRILDRLQGGPRYLLRNNVQDVMLYMNTMADVLEEESA
;
A
#
# COMPACT_ATOMS: atom_id res chain seq x y z
N MET A 1 -25.24 11.53 -10.93
CA MET A 1 -24.54 11.39 -9.64
C MET A 1 -23.16 10.87 -9.99
N GLU A 2 -22.22 11.79 -10.19
CA GLU A 2 -20.81 11.44 -10.38
C GLU A 2 -20.31 10.85 -9.07
N GLY A 3 -20.05 9.55 -9.09
CA GLY A 3 -19.32 8.88 -8.01
C GLY A 3 -17.91 9.45 -8.00
N TYR A 4 -17.59 10.20 -6.94
CA TYR A 4 -16.24 10.64 -6.68
C TYR A 4 -15.44 9.38 -6.31
N ILE A 5 -14.65 8.86 -7.25
CA ILE A 5 -13.66 7.81 -6.95
C ILE A 5 -12.65 8.49 -6.02
N ILE A 6 -12.65 8.10 -4.74
CA ILE A 6 -11.71 8.62 -3.75
C ILE A 6 -10.37 7.92 -4.00
N MET A 7 -9.52 8.52 -4.83
CA MET A 7 -8.15 8.05 -5.11
C MET A 7 -7.18 8.56 -4.04
N ALA A 8 -5.94 8.04 -4.03
CA ALA A 8 -4.90 8.52 -3.14
C ALA A 8 -4.77 10.06 -3.21
N GLN A 9 -4.87 10.72 -2.07
CA GLN A 9 -4.72 12.18 -1.98
C GLN A 9 -3.30 12.54 -1.58
N SER A 10 -2.72 13.48 -2.32
CA SER A 10 -2.26 14.77 -1.81
C SER A 10 -1.77 14.91 -0.35
N ASN A 11 -1.03 13.98 0.25
CA ASN A 11 -0.65 14.03 1.66
C ASN A 11 0.87 13.83 1.88
N PRO A 12 1.58 14.83 2.44
CA PRO A 12 3.01 14.72 2.76
C PRO A 12 3.37 13.52 3.64
N GLU A 13 2.49 13.11 4.55
CA GLU A 13 2.68 11.95 5.42
C GLU A 13 2.70 10.65 4.59
N LEU A 14 1.74 10.50 3.67
CA LEU A 14 1.68 9.35 2.76
C LEU A 14 2.90 9.30 1.82
N VAL A 15 3.29 10.43 1.25
CA VAL A 15 4.50 10.54 0.41
C VAL A 15 5.74 10.11 1.19
N CYS A 16 5.89 10.61 2.42
CA CYS A 16 7.00 10.24 3.30
C CYS A 16 6.98 8.75 3.64
N ALA A 17 5.81 8.19 3.95
CA ALA A 17 5.64 6.77 4.27
C ALA A 17 6.00 5.86 3.09
N LEU A 18 5.60 6.20 1.87
CA LEU A 18 5.95 5.45 0.66
C LEU A 18 7.47 5.43 0.43
N ARG A 19 8.13 6.59 0.51
CA ARG A 19 9.60 6.69 0.35
C ARG A 19 10.35 5.95 1.47
N THR A 20 9.88 6.09 2.70
CA THR A 20 10.48 5.41 3.87
C THR A 20 10.34 3.88 3.73
N THR A 21 9.18 3.40 3.29
CA THR A 21 8.94 1.98 3.03
C THR A 21 9.87 1.45 1.95
N ALA A 22 10.01 2.15 0.83
CA ALA A 22 10.95 1.77 -0.22
C ALA A 22 12.40 1.74 0.28
N LYS A 23 12.80 2.71 1.12
CA LYS A 23 14.13 2.73 1.74
C LYS A 23 14.37 1.53 2.65
N ARG A 24 13.41 1.18 3.52
CA ARG A 24 13.49 0.00 4.40
C ARG A 24 13.67 -1.29 3.59
N LEU A 25 12.93 -1.44 2.48
CA LEU A 25 13.08 -2.57 1.57
C LEU A 25 14.47 -2.59 0.92
N SER A 26 15.01 -1.44 0.51
CA SER A 26 16.36 -1.36 -0.07
C SER A 26 17.46 -1.74 0.93
N ASP A 27 17.21 -1.50 2.22
CA ASP A 27 18.13 -1.83 3.33
C ASP A 27 18.06 -3.31 3.74
N GLY A 28 17.24 -4.12 3.06
CA GLY A 28 17.17 -5.56 3.27
C GLY A 28 16.07 -6.02 4.22
N ALA A 29 15.03 -5.21 4.44
CA ALA A 29 13.84 -5.67 5.15
C ALA A 29 13.27 -6.95 4.49
N LYS A 30 12.87 -7.92 5.30
CA LYS A 30 12.37 -9.21 4.80
C LYS A 30 11.08 -9.00 4.01
N TYR A 31 11.12 -9.35 2.73
CA TYR A 31 10.01 -9.19 1.81
C TYR A 31 9.47 -10.56 1.37
N GLU A 32 8.14 -10.71 1.40
CA GLU A 32 7.46 -11.94 1.02
C GLU A 32 6.02 -11.61 0.64
N TRP A 33 5.71 -11.56 -0.65
CA TRP A 33 4.39 -11.12 -1.13
C TRP A 33 3.24 -11.99 -0.57
N GLY A 34 3.46 -13.30 -0.41
CA GLY A 34 2.45 -14.21 0.15
C GLY A 34 2.26 -14.12 1.67
N HIS A 35 2.95 -13.21 2.35
CA HIS A 35 2.86 -13.03 3.80
C HIS A 35 2.24 -11.67 4.11
N MET A 36 1.09 -11.66 4.78
CA MET A 36 0.26 -10.46 5.00
C MET A 36 1.02 -9.26 5.59
N GLY A 37 1.90 -9.51 6.56
CA GLY A 37 2.74 -8.48 7.17
C GLY A 37 3.98 -8.08 6.36
N ARG A 38 4.36 -8.81 5.31
CA ARG A 38 5.62 -8.62 4.55
C ARG A 38 5.42 -8.42 3.05
N CYS A 39 4.17 -8.30 2.61
CA CYS A 39 3.81 -7.92 1.26
C CYS A 39 3.90 -6.39 1.08
N ASN A 40 3.40 -5.87 -0.04
CA ASN A 40 3.53 -4.46 -0.39
C ASN A 40 2.78 -3.57 0.61
N CYS A 41 1.51 -3.88 0.86
CA CYS A 41 0.69 -3.11 1.80
C CYS A 41 1.13 -3.35 3.24
N GLY A 42 1.50 -4.58 3.59
CA GLY A 42 2.01 -4.93 4.91
C GLY A 42 3.21 -4.06 5.30
N HIS A 43 4.18 -3.88 4.40
CA HIS A 43 5.33 -3.02 4.64
C HIS A 43 4.95 -1.53 4.80
N LEU A 44 4.01 -1.03 4.01
CA LEU A 44 3.51 0.34 4.16
C LEU A 44 2.83 0.54 5.52
N ILE A 45 2.01 -0.42 5.95
CA ILE A 45 1.34 -0.41 7.26
C ILE A 45 2.37 -0.39 8.38
N GLN A 46 3.38 -1.26 8.35
CA GLN A 46 4.46 -1.24 9.35
C GLN A 46 5.12 0.15 9.46
N THR A 47 5.29 0.86 8.34
CA THR A 47 5.87 2.22 8.34
C THR A 47 4.93 3.25 8.95
N LEU A 48 3.61 3.06 8.84
CA LEU A 48 2.58 4.00 9.30
C LEU A 48 2.17 3.77 10.76
N THR A 49 2.19 2.52 11.24
CA THR A 49 1.58 2.14 12.52
C THR A 49 2.57 1.59 13.54
N ASP A 50 3.88 1.58 13.24
CA ASP A 50 4.95 0.94 14.01
C ASP A 50 4.72 -0.56 14.32
N MET A 51 3.66 -1.16 13.78
CA MET A 51 3.35 -2.57 13.96
C MET A 51 4.42 -3.44 13.31
N SER A 52 4.76 -4.55 13.95
CA SER A 52 5.55 -5.62 13.35
C SER A 52 4.74 -6.43 12.33
N ASP A 53 5.43 -7.18 11.48
CA ASP A 53 4.81 -8.14 10.58
C ASP A 53 3.94 -9.18 11.31
N TYR A 54 4.34 -9.58 12.52
CA TYR A 54 3.58 -10.48 13.39
C TYR A 54 2.29 -9.83 13.90
N GLU A 55 2.37 -8.60 14.42
CA GLU A 55 1.19 -7.86 14.91
C GLU A 55 0.18 -7.61 13.78
N ILE A 56 0.65 -7.34 12.57
CA ILE A 56 -0.22 -7.21 11.39
C ILE A 56 -0.93 -8.54 11.09
N VAL A 57 -0.19 -9.66 11.04
CA VAL A 57 -0.81 -10.98 10.81
C VAL A 57 -1.80 -11.33 11.92
N GLN A 58 -1.49 -10.98 13.17
CA GLN A 58 -2.40 -11.19 14.30
C GLN A 58 -3.66 -10.33 14.16
N SER A 59 -3.56 -9.10 13.65
CA SER A 59 -4.72 -8.21 13.47
C SER A 59 -5.73 -8.70 12.44
N VAL A 60 -5.30 -9.55 11.49
CA VAL A 60 -6.16 -10.21 10.49
C VAL A 60 -6.55 -11.64 10.90
N ASP A 61 -6.44 -11.98 12.18
CA ASP A 61 -6.72 -13.31 12.74
C ASP A 61 -5.98 -14.47 12.04
N PHE A 62 -4.75 -14.21 11.58
CA PHE A 62 -3.94 -15.16 10.80
C PHE A 62 -4.63 -15.68 9.54
N GLN A 63 -5.67 -15.00 9.05
CA GLN A 63 -6.25 -15.32 7.76
C GLN A 63 -5.21 -15.01 6.69
N LEU A 64 -4.88 -16.03 5.91
CA LEU A 64 -3.87 -15.97 4.83
C LEU A 64 -4.45 -15.36 3.53
N GLY A 65 -5.55 -14.62 3.64
CA GLY A 65 -6.14 -13.92 2.51
C GLY A 65 -5.22 -12.80 2.04
N GLU A 66 -5.27 -12.49 0.74
CA GLU A 66 -4.59 -11.30 0.25
C GLU A 66 -5.25 -10.05 0.84
N TRP A 67 -4.50 -8.94 0.98
CA TRP A 67 -5.12 -7.64 1.25
C TRP A 67 -6.26 -7.37 0.27
N THR A 68 -6.15 -7.79 -1.00
CA THR A 68 -7.23 -7.72 -2.00
C THR A 68 -8.55 -8.34 -1.54
N GLU A 69 -8.52 -9.44 -0.78
CA GLU A 69 -9.72 -10.15 -0.31
C GLU A 69 -10.31 -9.46 0.92
N HIS A 70 -9.48 -9.19 1.93
CA HIS A 70 -9.89 -8.41 3.11
C HIS A 70 -10.43 -7.04 2.75
N ALA A 71 -9.82 -6.47 1.72
CA ALA A 71 -10.29 -5.27 1.13
C ALA A 71 -11.74 -5.51 0.63
N LYS A 72 -11.98 -6.48 -0.28
CA LYS A 72 -13.29 -6.59 -0.97
C LYS A 72 -14.45 -6.83 0.00
N ASP A 73 -14.14 -7.45 1.12
CA ASP A 73 -15.08 -7.79 2.17
C ASP A 73 -15.26 -6.68 3.22
N TYR A 74 -14.53 -5.57 3.12
CA TYR A 74 -14.58 -4.47 4.08
C TYR A 74 -15.97 -3.80 4.12
N CYS A 75 -16.55 -3.75 5.31
CA CYS A 75 -17.74 -2.99 5.66
C CYS A 75 -17.44 -2.26 6.98
N GLU A 76 -17.68 -0.95 7.05
CA GLU A 76 -17.47 -0.18 8.28
C GLU A 76 -18.27 -0.76 9.45
N GLY A 77 -17.62 -1.04 10.59
CA GLY A 77 -18.29 -1.41 11.83
C GLY A 77 -18.45 -2.92 12.08
N THR A 78 -17.63 -3.77 11.46
CA THR A 78 -17.60 -5.21 11.81
C THR A 78 -16.90 -5.49 13.13
N GLY A 79 -16.00 -4.59 13.57
CA GLY A 79 -15.33 -4.67 14.86
C GLY A 79 -14.05 -5.51 14.84
N HIS A 80 -13.46 -5.71 13.66
CA HIS A 80 -12.17 -6.40 13.50
C HIS A 80 -11.00 -5.41 13.60
N ASN A 81 -9.86 -5.85 14.12
CA ASN A 81 -8.64 -5.02 14.23
C ASN A 81 -8.11 -4.52 12.88
N VAL A 82 -8.54 -5.15 11.78
CA VAL A 82 -8.25 -4.73 10.39
C VAL A 82 -8.95 -3.41 10.05
N ASP A 83 -10.11 -3.13 10.66
CA ASP A 83 -10.87 -1.90 10.43
C ASP A 83 -10.03 -0.67 10.82
N ASP A 84 -9.32 -0.74 11.95
CA ASP A 84 -8.45 0.35 12.42
C ASP A 84 -7.27 0.63 11.46
N ILE A 85 -6.76 -0.41 10.80
CA ILE A 85 -5.70 -0.29 9.80
C ILE A 85 -6.24 0.44 8.56
N PHE A 86 -7.40 0.03 8.04
CA PHE A 86 -8.03 0.72 6.90
C PHE A 86 -8.41 2.15 7.23
N LEU A 87 -8.93 2.42 8.43
CA LEU A 87 -9.22 3.76 8.90
C LEU A 87 -7.94 4.62 8.98
N THR A 88 -6.81 4.03 9.38
CA THR A 88 -5.52 4.73 9.41
C THR A 88 -5.07 5.11 8.01
N LEU A 89 -5.15 4.19 7.05
CA LEU A 89 -4.85 4.44 5.65
C LEU A 89 -5.76 5.51 5.04
N GLN A 90 -7.07 5.43 5.28
CA GLN A 90 -8.03 6.41 4.78
C GLN A 90 -7.81 7.81 5.35
N LYS A 91 -7.46 7.92 6.64
CA LYS A 91 -7.17 9.22 7.28
C LYS A 91 -6.01 9.96 6.62
N ILE A 92 -5.02 9.23 6.11
CA ILE A 92 -3.89 9.82 5.39
C ILE A 92 -4.17 9.95 3.89
N GLY A 93 -5.39 9.66 3.44
CA GLY A 93 -5.81 9.78 2.06
C GLY A 93 -5.49 8.57 1.20
N PHE A 94 -5.11 7.42 1.76
CA PHE A 94 -4.88 6.18 1.02
C PHE A 94 -6.14 5.34 0.99
N SER A 95 -6.78 5.26 -0.18
CA SER A 95 -8.06 4.59 -0.31
C SER A 95 -7.92 3.07 -0.35
N TYR A 96 -9.08 2.46 -0.24
CA TYR A 96 -9.30 1.06 -0.54
C TYR A 96 -8.72 0.59 -1.89
N GLU A 97 -8.96 1.37 -2.95
CA GLU A 97 -8.54 1.02 -4.31
C GLU A 97 -7.02 1.13 -4.43
N ASP A 98 -6.41 2.09 -3.73
CA ASP A 98 -4.96 2.24 -3.67
C ASP A 98 -4.29 1.05 -2.97
N VAL A 99 -4.93 0.46 -1.95
CA VAL A 99 -4.46 -0.80 -1.32
C VAL A 99 -4.43 -1.93 -2.35
N ILE A 100 -5.50 -2.12 -3.13
CA ILE A 100 -5.51 -3.15 -4.18
C ILE A 100 -4.41 -2.88 -5.21
N HIS A 101 -4.27 -1.62 -5.64
CA HIS A 101 -3.29 -1.25 -6.63
C HIS A 101 -1.86 -1.42 -6.15
N LEU A 102 -1.56 -1.06 -4.90
CA LEU A 102 -0.25 -1.25 -4.30
C LEU A 102 0.07 -2.73 -4.13
N GLU A 103 -0.88 -3.54 -3.67
CA GLU A 103 -0.69 -4.97 -3.50
C GLU A 103 -0.37 -5.68 -4.83
N ASN A 104 -0.96 -5.20 -5.92
CA ASN A 104 -0.85 -5.78 -7.25
C ASN A 104 0.10 -5.04 -8.20
N LEU A 105 0.70 -3.92 -7.76
CA LEU A 105 1.51 -3.01 -8.58
C LEU A 105 0.79 -2.60 -9.89
N SER A 106 -0.47 -2.17 -9.80
CA SER A 106 -1.37 -2.14 -10.96
C SER A 106 -2.00 -0.78 -11.30
N ASP A 107 -1.82 0.27 -10.49
CA ASP A 107 -2.35 1.61 -10.86
C ASP A 107 -1.68 2.11 -12.14
N LYS A 108 -2.49 2.29 -13.18
CA LYS A 108 -2.05 2.75 -14.50
C LYS A 108 -1.38 4.14 -14.44
N ARG A 109 -1.84 5.03 -13.57
CA ARG A 109 -1.24 6.37 -13.40
C ARG A 109 0.23 6.26 -13.00
N ILE A 110 0.55 5.27 -12.16
CA ILE A 110 1.90 5.01 -11.67
C ILE A 110 2.71 4.25 -12.72
N LEU A 111 2.12 3.22 -13.34
CA LEU A 111 2.78 2.44 -14.39
C LEU A 111 3.18 3.29 -15.60
N ASP A 112 2.36 4.28 -15.96
CA ASP A 112 2.65 5.19 -17.08
C ASP A 112 3.81 6.16 -16.78
N ARG A 113 4.22 6.29 -15.51
CA ARG A 113 5.25 7.21 -15.03
C ARG A 113 6.57 6.52 -14.66
N LEU A 114 6.67 5.20 -14.85
CA LEU A 114 7.88 4.44 -14.52
C LEU A 114 9.09 4.92 -15.32
N GLN A 115 10.25 4.98 -14.64
CA GLN A 115 11.53 5.23 -15.32
C GLN A 115 11.84 4.08 -16.29
N GLY A 116 12.12 4.41 -17.54
CA GLY A 116 12.29 3.43 -18.63
C GLY A 116 11.00 3.09 -19.39
N GLY A 117 9.88 3.71 -19.01
CA GLY A 117 8.59 3.61 -19.70
C GLY A 117 7.64 2.55 -19.12
N PRO A 118 6.39 2.52 -19.61
CA PRO A 118 5.35 1.66 -19.06
C PRO A 118 5.67 0.18 -19.26
N ARG A 119 5.61 -0.60 -18.18
CA ARG A 119 5.84 -2.05 -18.18
C ARG A 119 5.08 -2.73 -17.04
N TYR A 120 4.94 -4.06 -17.15
CA TYR A 120 4.46 -4.87 -16.03
C TYR A 120 5.52 -5.01 -14.95
N LEU A 121 5.07 -4.97 -13.69
CA LEU A 121 5.88 -5.16 -12.50
C LEU A 121 5.57 -6.51 -11.86
N LEU A 122 6.58 -7.16 -11.28
CA LEU A 122 6.43 -8.43 -10.60
C LEU A 122 6.25 -8.18 -9.10
N ARG A 123 5.07 -8.54 -8.57
CA ARG A 123 4.77 -8.34 -7.15
C ARG A 123 5.78 -9.01 -6.22
N ASN A 124 6.22 -10.25 -6.50
CA ASN A 124 7.24 -10.90 -5.67
C ASN A 124 8.69 -10.49 -5.99
N ASN A 125 8.90 -9.29 -6.54
CA ASN A 125 10.20 -8.70 -6.80
C ASN A 125 10.32 -7.37 -6.05
N VAL A 126 11.12 -7.35 -4.99
CA VAL A 126 11.31 -6.18 -4.13
C VAL A 126 11.78 -4.93 -4.90
N GLN A 127 12.56 -5.10 -5.98
CA GLN A 127 13.03 -3.97 -6.79
C GLN A 127 11.87 -3.30 -7.55
N ASP A 128 10.94 -4.10 -8.06
CA ASP A 128 9.75 -3.59 -8.73
C ASP A 128 8.80 -2.90 -7.73
N VAL A 129 8.67 -3.44 -6.52
CA VAL A 129 7.88 -2.81 -5.44
C VAL A 129 8.47 -1.46 -5.04
N MET A 130 9.79 -1.39 -4.83
CA MET A 130 10.48 -0.14 -4.50
C MET A 130 10.36 0.90 -5.62
N LEU A 131 10.49 0.47 -6.87
CA LEU A 131 10.30 1.36 -8.03
C LEU A 131 8.88 1.93 -8.00
N TYR A 132 7.87 1.07 -7.86
CA TYR A 132 6.47 1.48 -7.82
C TYR A 132 6.16 2.46 -6.68
N MET A 133 6.60 2.17 -5.45
CA MET A 133 6.38 3.03 -4.29
C MET A 133 7.04 4.41 -4.47
N ASN A 134 8.26 4.47 -5.01
CA ASN A 134 8.92 5.74 -5.29
C ASN A 134 8.20 6.52 -6.39
N THR A 135 7.79 5.86 -7.48
CA THR A 135 7.02 6.51 -8.55
C THR A 135 5.66 7.00 -8.05
N MET A 136 4.98 6.25 -7.18
CA MET A 136 3.73 6.68 -6.55
C MET A 136 3.95 7.92 -5.67
N ALA A 137 5.02 7.95 -4.88
CA ALA A 137 5.38 9.12 -4.09
C ALA A 137 5.65 10.36 -4.96
N ASP A 138 6.37 10.19 -6.08
CA ASP A 138 6.64 11.29 -7.03
C ASP A 138 5.33 11.84 -7.64
N VAL A 139 4.41 10.96 -8.06
CA VAL A 139 3.10 11.37 -8.61
C VAL A 139 2.28 12.14 -7.59
N LEU A 140 2.20 11.64 -6.36
CA LEU A 140 1.43 12.31 -5.30
C LEU A 140 2.04 13.67 -4.92
N GLU A 141 3.36 13.79 -4.90
CA GLU A 141 4.07 15.05 -4.63
C GLU A 141 3.84 16.10 -5.74
N GLU A 142 3.78 15.66 -7.01
CA GLU A 142 3.45 16.54 -8.14
C GLU A 142 1.98 17.01 -8.12
N GLU A 143 1.04 16.17 -7.72
CA GLU A 143 -0.40 16.52 -7.64
C GLU A 143 -0.70 17.58 -6.56
N SER A 144 0.24 17.85 -5.66
CA SER A 144 0.10 18.81 -4.57
C SER A 144 0.88 20.11 -4.77
N ALA A 145 1.54 20.26 -5.93
CA ALA A 145 2.25 21.46 -6.35
C ALA A 145 1.39 22.35 -7.27
#